data_AF-A0A9D5VUT3-F1
#
_entry.id   AF-A0A9D5VUT3-F1
#
_cell.length_a   1.000
_cell.length_b   1.000
_cell.length_c   1.000
_cell.angle_alpha   90.00
_cell.angle_beta   90.00
_cell.angle_gamma   90.00
#
_symmetry.space_group_name_H-M   'P 1'
#
loop_
_entity.id
_entity.type
_entity.pdbx_description
1 polymer ?
#
loop_
_entity_poly.entity_id
_entity_poly.type
_entity_poly.pdbx_seq_one_letter_code
_entity_poly.pdbx_strand_id
1 'polypeptide(L)' 'MKIRTKIKASRALGDLIADCTHFTGLDKLAQVYTKITGKDCGCKARQEWLNRIFPGC' A
#
# COMPACT_ATOMS: atom_id res chain seq x y z
N MET A 1 -22.44 2.68 -24.49
CA MET A 1 -22.69 2.60 -23.03
C MET A 1 -21.34 2.70 -22.32
N LYS A 2 -20.99 3.85 -21.73
CA LYS A 2 -19.70 4.03 -21.04
C LYS A 2 -19.79 3.26 -19.71
N ILE A 3 -19.27 2.03 -19.68
CA ILE A 3 -19.11 1.28 -18.45
C ILE A 3 -18.03 2.04 -17.65
N ARG A 4 -18.47 2.94 -16.77
CA ARG A 4 -17.60 3.56 -15.76
C ARG A 4 -17.27 2.47 -14.73
N THR A 5 -16.39 1.55 -15.10
CA THR A 5 -15.70 0.71 -14.12
C THR A 5 -14.93 1.67 -13.22
N LYS A 6 -15.41 1.88 -11.99
CA LYS A 6 -14.69 2.55 -10.91
C LYS A 6 -13.55 1.65 -10.38
N ILE A 7 -12.95 0.85 -11.26
CA ILE A 7 -11.75 0.07 -11.02
C ILE A 7 -10.71 0.84 -11.83
N LYS A 8 -9.86 1.64 -11.15
CA LYS A 8 -8.63 2.11 -11.76
C LYS A 8 -7.86 0.84 -12.14
N ALA A 9 -7.91 0.45 -13.41
CA ALA A 9 -7.23 -0.73 -13.94
C ALA A 9 -5.72 -0.70 -13.59
N SER A 10 -5.21 0.51 -13.38
CA SER A 10 -3.85 0.88 -13.03
C SER A 10 -3.65 1.08 -11.53
N ARG A 11 -4.11 0.16 -10.66
CA ARG A 11 -3.66 0.23 -9.25
C ARG A 11 -2.20 -0.18 -9.22
N ALA A 12 -1.35 0.73 -8.78
CA ALA A 12 0.07 0.47 -8.62
C ALA A 12 0.29 -0.63 -7.55
N LEU A 13 1.34 -1.43 -7.71
CA LEU A 13 1.52 -2.66 -6.92
C LEU A 13 1.59 -2.37 -5.42
N GLY A 14 2.21 -1.24 -5.04
CA GLY A 14 2.29 -0.80 -3.66
C GLY A 14 0.92 -0.43 -3.07
N ASP A 15 0.01 0.15 -3.86
CA ASP A 15 -1.34 0.48 -3.40
C ASP A 15 -2.18 -0.78 -3.16
N LEU A 16 -2.02 -1.81 -4.00
CA LEU A 16 -2.69 -3.10 -3.79
C LEU A 16 -2.18 -3.78 -2.51
N ILE A 17 -0.86 -3.76 -2.29
CA ILE A 17 -0.27 -4.32 -1.07
C ILE A 17 -0.74 -3.54 0.15
N ALA A 18 -0.80 -2.21 0.08
CA ALA A 18 -1.32 -1.38 1.17
C ALA A 18 -2.78 -1.72 1.49
N ASP A 19 -3.64 -1.81 0.47
CA ASP A 19 -5.06 -2.17 0.65
C ASP A 19 -5.22 -3.58 1.25
N CYS A 20 -4.47 -4.57 0.75
CA CYS A 20 -4.48 -5.93 1.30
C CYS A 20 -3.98 -5.97 2.74
N THR A 21 -2.87 -5.28 3.03
CA THR A 21 -2.24 -5.24 4.37
C THR A 21 -3.14 -4.54 5.39
N HIS A 22 -3.90 -3.53 4.93
CA HIS A 22 -4.89 -2.84 5.73
C HIS A 22 -6.09 -3.73 6.04
N PHE A 23 -6.60 -4.41 5.01
CA PHE A 23 -7.73 -5.33 5.16
C PHE A 23 -7.40 -6.52 6.06
N THR A 24 -6.19 -7.03 6.01
CA THR A 24 -5.72 -8.12 6.89
C THR A 24 -5.27 -7.63 8.27
N GLY A 25 -5.23 -6.31 8.51
CA GLY A 25 -4.87 -5.72 9.80
C GLY A 25 -3.38 -5.77 10.16
N LEU A 26 -2.51 -6.08 9.19
CA LEU A 26 -1.06 -6.15 9.37
C LEU A 26 -0.43 -4.77 9.64
N ASP A 27 -1.11 -3.67 9.28
CA ASP A 27 -0.74 -2.30 9.67
C ASP A 27 -0.53 -2.13 11.17
N LYS A 28 -1.29 -2.87 11.99
CA LYS A 28 -1.19 -2.80 13.45
C LYS A 28 0.17 -3.30 13.93
N LEU A 29 0.74 -4.32 13.28
CA LEU A 29 2.07 -4.82 13.61
C LEU A 29 3.15 -3.81 13.26
N ALA A 30 3.01 -3.12 12.12
CA ALA A 30 3.92 -2.04 11.75
C ALA A 30 3.86 -0.88 12.76
N GLN A 31 2.67 -0.50 13.22
CA GLN A 31 2.51 0.53 14.27
C GLN A 31 3.11 0.10 15.61
N VAL A 32 2.89 -1.16 16.02
CA VAL A 32 3.47 -1.71 17.25
C VAL A 32 5.00 -1.77 17.14
N TYR A 33 5.53 -2.19 15.99
CA TYR A 33 6.96 -2.19 15.72
C TYR A 33 7.55 -0.79 15.87
N THR A 34 6.93 0.23 15.27
CA THR A 34 7.39 1.63 15.40
C THR A 34 7.34 2.12 16.84
N LYS A 35 6.29 1.75 17.60
CA LYS A 35 6.19 2.10 19.04
C LYS A 35 7.27 1.43 19.89
N ILE A 36 7.63 0.18 19.61
CA ILE A 36 8.60 -0.59 20.39
C ILE A 36 10.03 -0.18 20.04
N THR A 37 10.33 -0.02 18.76
CA THR A 37 11.70 0.27 18.29
C THR A 37 12.00 1.76 18.17
N GLY A 38 10.98 2.62 18.19
CA GLY A 38 11.12 4.06 17.92
C GLY A 38 11.54 4.37 16.48
N LYS A 39 11.60 3.35 15.60
CA LYS A 39 11.99 3.48 14.20
C LYS A 39 10.75 3.41 13.32
N ASP A 40 10.60 4.37 12.42
CA ASP A 40 9.53 4.33 11.44
C ASP A 40 9.67 3.09 10.54
N CYS A 41 8.56 2.36 10.32
CA CYS A 41 8.51 1.23 9.39
C CYS A 41 9.02 1.61 7.98
N GLY A 42 8.89 2.87 7.57
CA GLY A 42 9.12 3.30 6.19
C GLY A 42 8.06 2.77 5.23
N CYS A 43 6.92 2.30 5.75
CA CYS A 43 5.84 1.65 5.00
C CYS A 43 5.38 2.53 3.82
N LYS A 44 5.24 3.85 4.01
CA LYS A 44 4.83 4.80 2.96
C LYS A 44 5.90 4.99 1.87
N ALA A 45 7.16 5.16 2.26
CA ALA A 45 8.26 5.31 1.31
C ALA A 45 8.45 4.04 0.47
N ARG A 46 8.26 2.86 1.09
CA ARG A 46 8.27 1.56 0.40
C ARG A 46 7.12 1.44 -0.60
N GLN A 47 5.91 1.84 -0.21
CA GLN A 47 4.75 1.85 -1.09
C GLN A 47 4.98 2.77 -2.30
N GLU A 48 5.43 4.00 -2.07
CA GLU A 48 5.71 4.97 -3.13
C GLU A 48 6.82 4.50 -4.07
N TRP A 49 7.88 3.89 -3.54
CA TRP A 49 8.93 3.28 -4.33
C TRP A 49 8.41 2.13 -5.19
N LEU A 50 7.59 1.24 -4.61
CA LEU A 50 6.96 0.15 -5.34
C LEU A 50 6.04 0.68 -6.45
N ASN A 51 5.29 1.74 -6.17
CA ASN A 51 4.39 2.35 -7.14
C ASN A 51 5.12 3.06 -8.28
N ARG A 52 6.35 3.54 -8.04
CA ARG A 52 7.20 4.15 -9.08
C ARG A 52 7.83 3.10 -10.00
N ILE A 53 8.21 1.94 -9.45
CA ILE A 53 8.82 0.85 -10.23
C ILE A 53 7.75 0.03 -10.95
N PHE A 54 6.62 -0.20 -10.29
CA PHE A 54 5.46 -0.89 -10.82
C PHE A 54 4.25 0.05 -10.86
N PRO A 55 4.28 1.08 -11.72
CA PRO A 55 3.07 1.85 -12.01
C PRO A 55 2.11 0.87 -12.69
N GLY A 56 0.92 0.68 -12.14
CA GLY A 56 -0.07 -0.22 -12.72
C GLY A 56 -0.39 0.15 -14.17
N CYS A 57 -0.82 -0.81 -14.99
CA CYS A 57 -1.19 -0.61 -16.40
C CYS A 57 -2.46 0.24 -16.59
#